data_AF-A0A0W0ZAW7-F1
#
_entry.id   AF-A0A0W0ZAW7-F1
#
_cell.length_a   1.000
_cell.length_b   1.000
_cell.length_c   1.000
_cell.angle_alpha   90.00
_cell.angle_beta   90.00
_cell.angle_gamma   90.00
#
_symmetry.space_group_name_H-M   'P 1'
#
loop_
_entity.id
_entity.type
_entity.pdbx_description
1 polymer ?
#
loop_
_entity_poly.entity_id
_entity_poly.type
_entity_poly.pdbx_seq_one_letter_code
_entity_poly.pdbx_strand_id
1 'polypeptide(L)'
;MDIVFQGLHNSEETAEDILSVLRLFKERYQISHFREIHLTVTLVDDHGEDVELADNETGQVYRVFEVCRKGSELSPGRRTHPMLQLVVDNTR
;
A
#
# COMPACT_ATOMS: atom_id res chain seq x y z
N MET A 1 -15.12 -3.66 -2.40
CA MET A 1 -15.24 -4.37 -1.11
C MET A 1 -14.21 -3.75 -0.21
N ASP A 2 -14.64 -3.25 0.94
CA ASP A 2 -13.76 -2.54 1.85
C ASP A 2 -13.32 -3.49 2.97
N ILE A 3 -12.03 -3.48 3.27
CA ILE A 3 -11.43 -4.29 4.31
C ILE A 3 -10.83 -3.31 5.30
N VAL A 4 -11.40 -3.27 6.50
CA VAL A 4 -11.02 -2.32 7.53
C VAL A 4 -10.41 -3.11 8.69
N PHE A 5 -9.11 -2.88 8.93
CA PHE A 5 -8.43 -3.37 10.11
C PHE A 5 -8.66 -2.35 11.23
N GLN A 6 -9.35 -2.75 12.30
CA GLN A 6 -9.65 -1.88 13.44
C GLN A 6 -8.64 -2.08 14.56
N GLY A 7 -8.30 -0.99 15.25
CA GLY A 7 -7.34 -1.00 16.36
C GLY A 7 -5.98 -0.42 15.99
N LEU A 8 -5.11 -0.30 16.99
CA LEU A 8 -3.72 0.10 16.81
C LEU A 8 -2.91 -1.14 16.43
N HIS A 9 -2.31 -1.10 15.25
CA HIS A 9 -1.44 -2.15 14.73
C HIS A 9 -0.07 -1.57 14.49
N ASN A 10 0.97 -2.26 14.94
CA ASN A 10 2.31 -1.91 14.53
C ASN A 10 2.58 -2.33 13.07
N SER A 11 3.75 -1.98 12.55
CA SER A 11 4.12 -2.25 11.15
C SER A 11 4.16 -3.76 10.82
N GLU A 12 4.60 -4.59 11.77
CA GLU A 12 4.71 -6.04 11.58
C GLU A 12 3.33 -6.70 11.58
N GLU A 13 2.48 -6.35 12.55
CA GLU A 13 1.08 -6.80 12.64
C GLU A 13 0.29 -6.42 11.39
N THR A 14 0.40 -5.16 10.97
CA THR A 14 -0.28 -4.65 9.76
C THR A 14 0.11 -5.44 8.51
N ALA A 15 1.39 -5.77 8.36
CA ALA A 15 1.88 -6.54 7.23
C ALA A 15 1.34 -7.99 7.24
N GLU A 16 1.32 -8.62 8.41
CA GLU A 16 0.79 -9.97 8.59
C GLU A 16 -0.72 -10.04 8.33
N ASP A 17 -1.47 -9.03 8.79
CA ASP A 17 -2.90 -8.91 8.60
C ASP A 17 -3.29 -8.76 7.13
N ILE A 18 -2.62 -7.87 6.40
CA ILE A 18 -2.81 -7.71 4.94
C ILE A 18 -2.49 -9.04 4.23
N LEU A 19 -1.39 -9.68 4.60
CA LEU A 19 -0.99 -10.97 4.00
C LEU A 19 -2.03 -12.06 4.25
N SER A 20 -2.60 -12.10 5.45
CA SER A 20 -3.62 -13.06 5.86
C SER A 20 -4.90 -12.90 5.04
N VAL A 21 -5.32 -11.66 4.77
CA VAL A 21 -6.45 -11.37 3.87
C VAL A 21 -6.17 -11.81 2.44
N LEU A 22 -4.97 -11.55 1.91
CA LEU A 22 -4.59 -12.01 0.57
C LEU A 22 -4.57 -13.55 0.46
N ARG A 23 -4.09 -14.24 1.51
CA ARG A 23 -4.14 -15.71 1.60
C ARG A 23 -5.58 -16.22 1.62
N LEU A 24 -6.47 -15.58 2.39
CA LEU A 24 -7.88 -15.92 2.43
C LEU A 24 -8.53 -15.84 1.04
N PHE A 25 -8.29 -14.79 0.27
CA PHE A 25 -8.79 -14.71 -1.11
C PHE A 25 -8.30 -15.84 -2.01
N LYS A 26 -7.03 -16.20 -1.88
CA LYS A 26 -6.44 -17.27 -2.67
C LYS A 26 -6.99 -18.65 -2.27
N GLU A 27 -6.97 -18.96 -0.98
CA GLU A 27 -7.23 -20.31 -0.48
C GLU A 27 -8.72 -20.62 -0.39
N ARG A 28 -9.51 -19.67 0.13
CA ARG A 28 -10.95 -19.86 0.36
C ARG A 28 -11.77 -19.57 -0.89
N TYR A 29 -11.38 -18.54 -1.64
CA TYR A 29 -12.17 -18.01 -2.75
C TYR A 29 -11.53 -18.25 -4.13
N GLN A 30 -10.35 -18.87 -4.18
CA GLN A 30 -9.65 -19.21 -5.42
C GLN A 30 -9.39 -18.00 -6.34
N ILE A 31 -9.29 -16.80 -5.76
CA ILE A 31 -8.95 -15.59 -6.51
C ILE A 31 -7.45 -15.62 -6.81
N SER A 32 -7.11 -15.61 -8.10
CA SER A 32 -5.72 -15.75 -8.59
C SER A 32 -5.06 -14.44 -8.98
N HIS A 33 -5.85 -13.39 -9.27
CA HIS A 33 -5.36 -12.11 -9.76
C HIS A 33 -6.16 -10.97 -9.13
N PHE A 34 -5.46 -9.88 -8.80
CA PHE A 34 -6.05 -8.63 -8.36
C PHE A 34 -5.82 -7.59 -9.45
N ARG A 35 -6.89 -6.90 -9.86
CA ARG A 35 -6.79 -5.83 -10.87
C ARG A 35 -6.25 -4.54 -10.26
N GLU A 36 -6.66 -4.23 -9.03
CA GLU A 36 -6.37 -2.97 -8.35
C GLU A 36 -6.57 -3.17 -6.84
N ILE A 37 -5.77 -2.48 -6.02
CA ILE A 37 -5.89 -2.44 -4.56
C ILE A 37 -5.78 -0.98 -4.14
N HIS A 38 -6.78 -0.50 -3.39
CA HIS A 38 -6.76 0.81 -2.74
C HIS A 38 -6.47 0.60 -1.26
N LEU A 39 -5.45 1.26 -0.73
CA LEU A 39 -5.11 1.23 0.69
C LEU A 39 -5.27 2.64 1.26
N THR A 40 -6.09 2.76 2.29
CA THR A 40 -6.21 3.99 3.10
C THR A 40 -5.62 3.70 4.46
N VAL A 41 -4.68 4.55 4.89
CA VAL A 41 -3.96 4.38 6.15
C VAL A 41 -4.14 5.65 6.97
N THR A 42 -4.57 5.50 8.22
CA THR A 42 -4.50 6.56 9.23
C THR A 42 -3.25 6.33 10.04
N LEU A 43 -2.36 7.34 10.08
CA LEU A 43 -1.13 7.27 10.83
C LEU A 43 -1.33 7.96 12.17
N VAL A 44 -0.75 7.41 13.22
CA VAL A 44 -0.76 8.00 14.56
C VAL A 44 0.65 8.08 15.12
N ASP A 45 0.90 9.04 16.00
CA ASP A 45 2.14 9.12 16.77
C ASP A 45 2.14 8.20 18.01
N ASP A 46 3.22 8.27 18.79
CA ASP A 46 3.37 7.49 20.03
C ASP A 46 2.34 7.87 21.12
N HIS A 47 1.63 8.98 20.95
CA HIS A 47 0.56 9.43 21.84
C HIS A 47 -0.83 9.02 21.33
N GLY A 48 -0.91 8.43 20.13
CA GLY A 48 -2.17 8.04 19.49
C GLY A 48 -2.86 9.19 18.76
N GLU A 49 -2.17 10.31 18.53
CA GLU A 49 -2.70 11.45 17.79
C GLU A 49 -2.47 11.27 16.29
N ASP A 50 -3.45 11.64 15.48
CA ASP A 50 -3.39 11.54 14.03
C ASP A 50 -2.24 12.40 13.47
N VAL A 51 -1.42 11.81 12.59
CA VAL A 51 -0.32 12.50 11.93
C VAL A 51 -0.43 12.45 10.41
N GLU A 52 0.07 13.51 9.78
CA GLU A 52 0.18 13.63 8.34
C GLU A 52 1.65 13.63 7.93
N LEU A 53 1.96 12.95 6.81
CA LEU A 53 3.29 13.02 6.23
C LEU A 53 3.38 14.27 5.36
N ALA A 54 4.39 15.10 5.58
CA ALA A 54 4.63 16.31 4.81
C ALA A 54 6.01 16.28 4.15
N ASP A 55 6.09 16.90 2.98
CA ASP A 55 7.33 17.14 2.26
C ASP A 55 8.16 18.20 3.00
N ASN A 56 9.39 17.87 3.38
CA ASN A 56 10.25 18.75 4.16
C ASN A 56 10.70 20.02 3.40
N GLU A 57 10.72 19.99 2.06
CA GLU A 57 11.17 21.13 1.25
C GLU A 57 10.03 22.10 0.93
N THR A 58 8.83 21.56 0.67
CA THR A 58 7.65 22.34 0.25
C THR A 58 6.63 22.56 1.36
N GLY A 59 6.72 21.82 2.47
CA GLY A 59 5.75 21.83 3.56
C GLY A 59 4.38 21.26 3.19
N GLN A 60 4.24 20.65 2.01
CA GLN A 60 2.97 20.12 1.54
C GLN A 60 2.72 18.70 2.06
N VAL A 61 1.49 18.46 2.53
CA VAL A 61 1.04 17.15 2.98
C VAL A 61 0.89 16.20 1.80
N TYR A 62 1.43 14.99 1.94
CA TYR A 62 1.27 13.91 0.98
C TYR A 62 -0.15 13.33 1.07
N ARG A 63 -0.90 13.41 -0.02
CA ARG A 63 -2.29 12.94 -0.08
C ARG A 63 -2.45 11.53 -0.61
N VAL A 64 -1.64 11.16 -1.60
CA VAL A 64 -1.72 9.86 -2.27
C VAL A 64 -0.31 9.30 -2.47
N PHE A 65 -0.13 8.07 -2.02
CA PHE A 65 1.04 7.24 -2.32
C PHE A 65 0.66 6.18 -3.35
N GLU A 66 0.97 6.42 -4.61
CA GLU A 66 0.79 5.45 -5.67
C GLU A 66 1.99 4.51 -5.72
N VAL A 67 1.74 3.21 -5.51
CA VAL A 67 2.78 2.19 -5.60
C VAL A 67 2.62 1.44 -6.92
N CYS A 68 3.43 1.81 -7.89
CA CYS A 68 3.42 1.21 -9.22
C CYS A 68 4.46 0.09 -9.34
N ARG A 69 4.07 -1.02 -9.96
CA ARG A 69 5.01 -2.10 -10.32
C ARG A 69 5.73 -1.73 -11.62
N LYS A 70 7.00 -1.30 -11.55
CA LYS A 70 7.84 -1.12 -12.74
C LYS A 70 8.34 -2.47 -13.25
N GLY A 71 8.24 -2.71 -14.56
CA GLY A 71 8.80 -3.88 -15.25
C GLY A 71 7.80 -4.96 -15.72
N SER A 72 6.49 -4.65 -15.79
CA SER A 72 5.51 -5.53 -16.44
C SER A 72 5.27 -5.18 -17.92
N GLU A 73 6.15 -4.39 -18.53
CA GLU A 73 6.15 -4.20 -19.98
C GLU A 73 6.80 -5.41 -20.65
N LEU A 74 6.05 -6.01 -21.58
CA LEU A 74 6.42 -7.15 -22.41
C LEU A 74 7.75 -6.94 -23.15
N SER A 75 8.88 -7.15 -22.48
CA SER A 75 10.19 -7.27 -23.13
C SER A 75 10.66 -8.72 -23.00
N PRO A 76 10.68 -9.48 -24.11
CA PRO A 76 11.11 -10.87 -24.07
C PRO A 76 12.60 -10.91 -23.73
N GLY A 77 12.95 -11.26 -22.50
CA GLY A 77 14.31 -11.67 -22.16
C GLY A 77 14.94 -11.09 -20.90
N ARG A 78 14.34 -10.11 -20.20
CA ARG A 78 14.92 -9.57 -18.96
C ARG A 78 13.98 -9.79 -17.77
N ARG A 79 14.31 -10.78 -16.93
CA ARG A 79 13.69 -10.96 -15.60
C ARG A 79 14.18 -9.84 -14.68
N THR A 80 13.64 -8.64 -14.84
CA THR A 80 13.78 -7.59 -13.83
C THR A 80 12.84 -7.93 -12.68
N HIS A 81 13.37 -7.96 -11.45
CA HIS A 81 12.55 -8.12 -10.27
C HIS A 81 11.55 -6.95 -10.23
N PRO A 82 10.29 -7.21 -9.86
CA PRO A 82 9.30 -6.14 -9.78
C PRO A 82 9.76 -5.12 -8.75
N MET A 83 10.02 -3.90 -9.20
CA MET A 83 10.34 -2.78 -8.31
C MET A 83 9.06 -2.01 -8.02
N LEU A 84 8.76 -1.84 -6.74
CA LEU A 84 7.73 -0.91 -6.29
C LEU A 84 8.30 0.50 -6.46
N GLN A 85 7.59 1.35 -7.21
CA GLN A 85 7.89 2.76 -7.31
C GLN A 85 6.81 3.53 -6.56
N LEU A 86 7.24 4.33 -5.59
CA LEU A 86 6.40 5.32 -4.94
C LEU A 86 6.26 6.54 -5.86
N VAL A 87 5.04 6.93 -6.17
CA VAL A 87 4.68 8.19 -6.82
C VAL A 87 3.82 8.96 -5.84
N VAL A 88 4.20 10.22 -5.61
CA VAL A 88 3.47 11.14 -4.76
C VAL A 88 2.70 12.09 -5.66
N ASP A 89 1.38 12.12 -5.52
CA ASP A 89 0.53 13.12 -6.19
C ASP A 89 -0.08 14.09 -5.16
N ASN A 90 0.38 15.34 -5.21
CA ASN A 90 -0.08 16.44 -4.37
C ASN A 90 -1.00 17.43 -5.13
N THR A 91 -1.49 17.06 -6.32
CA THR A 91 -2.18 17.99 -7.25
C THR A 91 -3.71 17.96 -7.21
N ARG A 92 -4.32 17.19 -6.30
CA ARG A 92 -5.77 17.20 -6.09
C ARG A 92 -6.21 18.12 -4.97
#